data_AF-A0A920RU78-F1
#
_entry.id   AF-A0A920RU78-F1
#
_cell.length_a   1.000
_cell.length_b   1.000
_cell.length_c   1.000
_cell.angle_alpha   90.00
_cell.angle_beta   90.00
_cell.angle_gamma   90.00
#
_symmetry.space_group_name_H-M   'P 1'
#
loop_
_entity.id
_entity.type
_entity.pdbx_description
1 polymer ?
#
loop_
_entity_poly.entity_id
_entity_poly.type
_entity_poly.pdbx_seq_one_letter_code
_entity_poly.pdbx_strand_id
1 'polypeptide(L)'
;MLIGIPVEETVLANEQVEDGKGWRSGANIERRKLKQWFLKITDYAEEMLQETDTLEGWPERVRVMQKNWIGRSEGMEFDFNFKKGEPPISVFTTRPDTIMGVTFLAISGDHPIALDLEKENKTIKAFLKDINSIKLSEADLAKQEKLGIDTGLKAHHPFSKKEIPIWIANFVLSGYGSGALMGVPAHDERDYEFAKKYGLEIKQVIKGTSNKTIEEGAILEKNELINSNEFDGLSFDKAFEQIDKKAKKLKCGQKQINYRLRDWGFRDNDTGVLLFQQ
;
A
#
# COMPACT_ATOMS: atom_id res chain seq x y z
N MET A 1 -4.06 9.89 10.14
CA MET A 1 -5.45 9.83 10.64
C MET A 1 -5.39 9.26 12.04
N LEU A 2 -6.06 9.86 13.02
CA LEU A 2 -5.92 9.47 14.42
C LEU A 2 -7.20 8.82 14.94
N ILE A 3 -7.04 7.98 15.96
CA ILE A 3 -8.14 7.35 16.68
C ILE A 3 -8.45 8.23 17.90
N GLY A 4 -9.68 8.71 18.03
CA GLY A 4 -10.12 9.49 19.20
C GLY A 4 -11.35 8.88 19.86
N ILE A 5 -11.56 9.17 21.14
CA ILE A 5 -12.79 8.83 21.85
C ILE A 5 -13.62 10.11 22.01
N PRO A 6 -14.89 10.15 21.54
CA PRO A 6 -15.77 11.32 21.74
C PRO A 6 -16.02 11.66 23.22
N VAL A 7 -16.00 10.64 24.09
CA VAL A 7 -16.25 10.73 25.54
C VAL A 7 -15.04 11.21 26.34
N GLU A 8 -13.81 10.81 25.95
CA GLU A 8 -12.58 11.18 26.68
C GLU A 8 -11.89 12.42 26.08
N GLU A 9 -12.43 12.99 25.00
CA GLU A 9 -11.88 14.13 24.23
C GLU A 9 -10.37 14.00 23.90
N THR A 10 -9.85 12.78 23.90
CA THR A 10 -8.43 12.47 23.76
C THR A 10 -8.15 11.58 22.55
N VAL A 11 -6.90 11.62 22.09
CA VAL A 11 -6.37 10.76 21.03
C VAL A 11 -5.77 9.51 21.67
N LEU A 12 -6.10 8.35 21.14
CA LEU A 12 -5.54 7.07 21.58
C LEU A 12 -4.46 6.56 20.61
N ALA A 13 -3.43 5.94 21.18
CA ALA A 13 -2.47 5.12 20.45
C ALA A 13 -3.15 3.82 20.00
N ASN A 14 -2.55 3.12 19.04
CA ASN A 14 -3.10 1.86 18.55
C ASN A 14 -3.20 0.81 19.68
N GLU A 15 -2.25 0.83 20.62
CA GLU A 15 -2.14 -0.06 21.77
C GLU A 15 -3.12 0.29 22.90
N GLN A 16 -3.73 1.47 22.86
CA GLN A 16 -4.75 1.92 23.80
C GLN A 16 -6.17 1.59 23.33
N VAL A 17 -6.28 0.78 22.25
CA VAL A 17 -7.53 0.35 21.65
C VAL A 17 -7.65 -1.17 21.79
N GLU A 18 -8.72 -1.60 22.46
CA GLU A 18 -9.09 -3.02 22.58
C GLU A 18 -10.45 -3.24 21.92
N ASP A 19 -10.54 -4.16 20.96
CA ASP A 19 -11.77 -4.50 20.23
C ASP A 19 -12.53 -3.28 19.67
N GLY A 20 -11.80 -2.29 19.14
CA GLY A 20 -12.40 -1.08 18.60
C GLY A 20 -13.03 -0.16 19.65
N LYS A 21 -12.62 -0.29 20.91
CA LYS A 21 -13.04 0.54 22.04
C LYS A 21 -11.82 1.08 22.78
N GLY A 22 -12.00 2.20 23.47
CA GLY A 22 -10.96 2.74 24.35
C GLY A 22 -10.73 1.82 25.55
N TRP A 23 -9.47 1.50 25.86
CA TRP A 23 -9.12 0.57 26.94
C TRP A 23 -9.59 1.01 28.34
N ARG A 24 -9.80 2.32 28.57
CA ARG A 24 -10.29 2.86 29.85
C ARG A 24 -11.82 3.01 29.89
N SER A 25 -12.41 3.75 28.96
CA SER A 25 -13.85 4.01 28.95
C SER A 25 -14.72 2.90 28.36
N GLY A 26 -14.14 1.97 27.58
CA GLY A 26 -14.92 1.03 26.76
C GLY A 26 -15.77 1.73 25.69
N ALA A 27 -15.57 3.02 25.45
CA ALA A 27 -16.33 3.80 24.51
C ALA A 27 -15.87 3.52 23.07
N ASN A 28 -16.80 3.68 22.14
CA ASN A 28 -16.51 3.55 20.72
C ASN A 28 -15.50 4.63 20.29
N ILE A 29 -14.36 4.19 19.76
CA ILE A 29 -13.41 5.09 19.10
C ILE A 29 -13.94 5.52 17.73
N GLU A 30 -13.51 6.69 17.26
CA GLU A 30 -13.76 7.21 15.92
C GLU A 30 -12.44 7.65 15.29
N ARG A 31 -12.25 7.38 14.00
CA ARG A 31 -11.13 7.97 13.26
C ARG A 31 -11.46 9.42 12.91
N ARG A 32 -10.60 10.36 13.33
CA ARG A 32 -10.73 11.79 13.02
C ARG A 32 -9.50 12.31 12.27
N LYS A 33 -9.73 13.18 11.29
CA LYS A 33 -8.68 13.98 10.64
C LYS A 33 -8.38 15.18 11.54
N LEU A 34 -7.27 15.13 12.26
CA LEU A 34 -6.80 16.19 13.16
C LEU A 34 -5.52 16.81 12.60
N LYS A 35 -5.37 18.12 12.78
CA LYS A 35 -4.10 18.81 12.50
C LYS A 35 -3.15 18.57 13.68
N GLN A 36 -1.98 18.02 13.40
CA GLN A 36 -0.95 17.74 14.41
C GLN A 36 0.43 18.20 13.96
N TRP A 37 1.34 18.34 14.92
CA TRP A 37 2.76 18.55 14.65
C TRP A 37 3.46 17.21 14.48
N PHE A 38 4.38 17.16 13.51
CA PHE A 38 5.17 15.98 13.19
C PHE A 38 6.65 16.36 13.11
N LEU A 39 7.51 15.56 13.74
CA LEU A 39 8.94 15.58 13.50
C LEU A 39 9.19 14.77 12.23
N LYS A 40 9.88 15.40 11.28
CA LYS A 40 10.21 14.79 10.00
C LYS A 40 11.39 13.82 10.12
N ILE A 41 11.23 12.80 10.96
CA ILE A 41 12.25 11.77 11.22
C ILE A 41 12.56 10.95 9.95
N THR A 42 11.63 10.95 8.98
CA THR A 42 11.85 10.30 7.68
C THR A 42 12.98 10.93 6.87
N ASP A 43 13.33 12.20 7.10
CA ASP A 43 14.50 12.83 6.46
C ASP A 43 15.83 12.19 6.91
N TYR A 44 15.84 11.54 8.09
CA TYR A 44 16.97 10.83 8.66
C TYR A 44 16.90 9.31 8.45
N ALA A 45 15.91 8.80 7.70
CA ALA A 45 15.67 7.36 7.58
C ALA A 45 16.87 6.59 7.02
N GLU A 46 17.55 7.14 6.01
CA GLU A 46 18.73 6.51 5.41
C GLU A 46 19.94 6.55 6.35
N GLU A 47 20.17 7.68 7.01
CA GLU A 47 21.25 7.84 8.00
C GLU A 47 21.06 6.87 9.17
N MET A 48 19.87 6.85 9.78
CA MET A 48 19.54 5.92 10.86
C MET A 48 19.71 4.45 10.43
N LEU A 49 19.35 4.11 9.18
CA LEU A 49 19.50 2.76 8.66
C LEU A 49 20.99 2.37 8.56
N GLN A 50 21.81 3.26 7.99
CA GLN A 50 23.25 3.02 7.84
C GLN A 50 23.96 2.91 9.19
N GLU A 51 23.59 3.76 10.15
CA GLU A 51 24.16 3.72 11.49
C GLU A 51 23.78 2.45 12.27
N THR A 52 22.68 1.76 11.92
CA THR A 52 22.36 0.48 12.58
C THR A 52 23.47 -0.58 12.42
N ASP A 53 24.27 -0.50 11.35
CA ASP A 53 25.41 -1.38 11.13
C ASP A 53 26.60 -1.05 12.03
N THR A 54 26.73 0.22 12.45
CA THR A 54 27.83 0.71 13.28
C THR A 54 27.55 0.63 14.79
N LEU A 55 26.36 0.21 15.20
CA LEU A 55 25.96 0.04 16.61
C LEU A 55 26.64 -1.19 17.25
N GLU A 56 27.95 -1.09 17.49
CA GLU A 56 28.71 -2.09 18.24
C GLU A 56 28.19 -2.22 19.68
N GLY A 57 28.02 -3.46 20.16
CA GLY A 57 27.47 -3.75 21.49
C GLY A 57 25.95 -3.87 21.57
N TRP A 58 25.20 -3.55 20.50
CA TRP A 58 23.76 -3.79 20.46
C TRP A 58 23.43 -5.24 20.07
N PRO A 59 22.43 -5.87 20.72
CA PRO A 59 21.99 -7.20 20.32
C PRO A 59 21.54 -7.21 18.86
N GLU A 60 21.94 -8.24 18.10
CA GLU A 60 21.58 -8.39 16.68
C GLU A 60 20.07 -8.28 16.45
N ARG A 61 19.28 -8.89 17.34
CA ARG A 61 17.82 -8.83 17.29
C ARG A 61 17.28 -7.40 17.28
N VAL A 62 17.87 -6.49 18.06
CA VAL A 62 17.42 -5.10 18.14
C VAL A 62 17.78 -4.34 16.86
N ARG A 63 18.98 -4.57 16.31
CA ARG A 63 19.39 -3.99 15.02
C ARG A 63 18.46 -4.46 13.89
N VAL A 64 18.14 -5.75 13.83
CA VAL A 64 17.19 -6.30 12.86
C VAL A 64 15.79 -5.70 13.03
N MET A 65 15.30 -5.55 14.27
CA MET A 65 14.01 -4.92 14.54
C MET A 65 13.98 -3.46 14.03
N GLN A 66 15.04 -2.69 14.26
CA GLN A 66 15.17 -1.31 13.77
C GLN A 66 15.20 -1.26 12.24
N LYS A 67 16.00 -2.10 11.58
CA LYS A 67 16.03 -2.19 10.11
C LYS A 67 14.65 -2.53 9.52
N ASN A 68 13.94 -3.46 10.14
CA ASN A 68 12.58 -3.84 9.71
C ASN A 68 11.56 -2.73 9.96
N TRP A 69 11.72 -1.96 11.05
CA TRP A 69 10.86 -0.84 11.38
C TRP A 69 11.07 0.35 10.44
N ILE A 70 12.34 0.71 10.15
CA ILE A 70 12.69 1.70 9.13
C ILE A 70 12.17 1.25 7.77
N GLY A 71 12.40 -0.02 7.43
CA GLY A 71 11.77 -0.70 6.31
C GLY A 71 12.08 -0.06 4.96
N ARG A 72 13.36 0.14 4.65
CA ARG A 72 13.80 0.66 3.34
C ARG A 72 13.45 -0.33 2.23
N SER A 73 12.75 0.17 1.23
CA SER A 73 12.34 -0.57 0.05
C SER A 73 12.76 0.18 -1.20
N GLU A 74 13.59 -0.44 -2.03
CA GLU A 74 13.89 0.07 -3.36
C GLU A 74 12.87 -0.50 -4.35
N GLY A 75 12.29 0.37 -5.16
CA GLY A 75 11.26 -0.01 -6.10
C GLY A 75 11.12 0.99 -7.24
N MET A 76 9.96 0.97 -7.87
CA MET A 76 9.60 1.93 -8.91
C MET A 76 8.22 2.49 -8.64
N GLU A 77 8.07 3.76 -8.98
CA GLU A 77 6.80 4.43 -9.12
C GLU A 77 6.37 4.38 -10.59
N PHE A 78 5.10 4.10 -10.84
CA PHE A 78 4.49 4.09 -12.17
C PHE A 78 3.25 4.96 -12.21
N ASP A 79 3.06 5.68 -13.32
CA ASP A 79 1.91 6.55 -13.54
C ASP A 79 0.88 5.90 -14.46
N PHE A 80 -0.34 5.76 -13.94
CA PHE A 80 -1.47 5.20 -14.67
C PHE A 80 -2.50 6.31 -15.00
N ASN A 81 -2.62 6.62 -16.29
CA ASN A 81 -3.57 7.64 -16.76
C ASN A 81 -4.97 7.04 -16.87
N PHE A 82 -5.96 7.63 -16.20
CA PHE A 82 -7.36 7.17 -16.26
C PHE A 82 -8.29 8.13 -16.99
N LYS A 83 -7.99 9.42 -16.99
CA LYS A 83 -8.79 10.44 -17.68
C LYS A 83 -7.90 11.56 -18.17
N LYS A 84 -8.21 12.09 -19.36
CA LYS A 84 -7.45 13.19 -19.96
C LYS A 84 -7.63 14.46 -19.13
N GLY A 85 -6.52 15.08 -18.72
CA GLY A 85 -6.51 16.33 -17.95
C GLY A 85 -6.56 16.15 -16.43
N GLU A 86 -6.74 14.92 -15.94
CA GLU A 86 -6.60 14.58 -14.52
C GLU A 86 -5.16 14.15 -14.22
N PRO A 87 -4.66 14.34 -12.98
CA PRO A 87 -3.39 13.76 -12.57
C PRO A 87 -3.43 12.22 -12.67
N PRO A 88 -2.32 11.56 -13.05
CA PRO A 88 -2.26 10.10 -13.09
C PRO A 88 -2.40 9.50 -11.68
N ILE A 89 -2.80 8.23 -11.63
CA ILE A 89 -2.68 7.43 -10.42
C ILE A 89 -1.25 6.90 -10.37
N SER A 90 -0.41 7.53 -9.55
CA SER A 90 0.94 7.03 -9.27
C SER A 90 0.84 5.82 -8.35
N VAL A 91 1.62 4.78 -8.57
CA VAL A 91 1.66 3.57 -7.73
C VAL A 91 3.10 3.14 -7.49
N PHE A 92 3.44 2.81 -6.25
CA PHE A 92 4.77 2.34 -5.88
C PHE A 92 4.79 0.81 -5.75
N THR A 93 5.83 0.18 -6.27
CA THR A 93 6.04 -1.27 -6.17
C THR A 93 7.51 -1.64 -6.01
N THR A 94 7.79 -2.64 -5.18
CA THR A 94 9.10 -3.30 -5.06
C THR A 94 9.26 -4.47 -6.05
N ARG A 95 8.20 -4.76 -6.82
CA ARG A 95 8.15 -5.79 -7.85
C ARG A 95 7.86 -5.19 -9.23
N PRO A 96 8.71 -4.28 -9.75
CA PRO A 96 8.48 -3.71 -11.08
C PRO A 96 8.58 -4.77 -12.18
N ASP A 97 9.29 -5.87 -11.93
CA ASP A 97 9.37 -7.05 -12.81
C ASP A 97 7.99 -7.59 -13.20
N THR A 98 6.98 -7.39 -12.35
CA THR A 98 5.63 -7.91 -12.58
C THR A 98 4.67 -6.91 -13.20
N ILE A 99 5.13 -5.73 -13.63
CA ILE A 99 4.29 -4.64 -14.18
C ILE A 99 3.39 -5.13 -15.32
N MET A 100 3.85 -6.04 -16.17
CA MET A 100 3.07 -6.57 -17.30
C MET A 100 1.93 -7.52 -16.88
N GLY A 101 1.87 -7.90 -15.60
CA GLY A 101 0.85 -8.73 -14.99
C GLY A 101 -0.23 -7.93 -14.25
N VAL A 102 -0.18 -6.59 -14.32
CA VAL A 102 -1.18 -5.73 -13.70
C VAL A 102 -2.53 -5.90 -14.42
N THR A 103 -3.55 -6.27 -13.67
CA THR A 103 -4.92 -6.48 -14.19
C THR A 103 -5.96 -5.58 -13.56
N PHE A 104 -5.66 -4.91 -12.45
CA PHE A 104 -6.50 -3.86 -11.85
C PHE A 104 -5.65 -2.86 -11.07
N LEU A 105 -6.21 -1.70 -10.74
CA LEU A 105 -5.65 -0.79 -9.74
C LEU A 105 -6.55 -0.78 -8.51
N ALA A 106 -5.94 -0.68 -7.33
CA ALA A 106 -6.68 -0.50 -6.09
C ALA A 106 -6.26 0.81 -5.41
N ILE A 107 -7.24 1.63 -5.05
CA ILE A 107 -7.06 2.88 -4.31
C ILE A 107 -7.66 2.77 -2.92
N SER A 108 -7.11 3.51 -1.97
CA SER A 108 -7.65 3.57 -0.61
C SER A 108 -8.96 4.36 -0.56
N GLY A 109 -9.72 4.16 0.53
CA GLY A 109 -10.96 4.91 0.76
C GLY A 109 -10.78 6.43 0.96
N ASP A 110 -9.57 6.87 1.33
CA ASP A 110 -9.24 8.30 1.45
C ASP A 110 -8.66 8.91 0.17
N HIS A 111 -8.45 8.11 -0.87
CA HIS A 111 -7.84 8.59 -2.10
C HIS A 111 -8.73 9.68 -2.73
N PRO A 112 -8.17 10.79 -3.26
CA PRO A 112 -8.98 11.89 -3.81
C PRO A 112 -10.06 11.44 -4.80
N ILE A 113 -9.72 10.49 -5.68
CA ILE A 113 -10.67 9.87 -6.63
C ILE A 113 -11.85 9.21 -5.91
N ALA A 114 -11.61 8.48 -4.82
CA ALA A 114 -12.67 7.82 -4.05
C ALA A 114 -13.60 8.85 -3.39
N LEU A 115 -13.02 9.92 -2.83
CA LEU A 115 -13.77 11.01 -2.19
C LEU A 115 -14.60 11.83 -3.19
N ASP A 116 -14.12 11.99 -4.42
CA ASP A 116 -14.90 12.64 -5.47
C ASP A 116 -16.06 11.75 -5.94
N LEU A 117 -15.82 10.45 -6.12
CA LEU A 117 -16.86 9.48 -6.47
C LEU A 117 -17.96 9.36 -5.39
N GLU A 118 -17.61 9.53 -4.11
CA GLU A 118 -18.57 9.53 -3.00
C GLU A 118 -19.68 10.59 -3.17
N LYS A 119 -19.36 11.73 -3.78
CA LYS A 119 -20.29 12.86 -3.95
C LYS A 119 -21.42 12.51 -4.91
N GLU A 120 -21.16 11.62 -5.87
CA GLU A 120 -22.07 11.29 -6.96
C GLU A 120 -22.68 9.89 -6.81
N ASN A 121 -22.00 8.95 -6.16
CA ASN A 121 -22.41 7.55 -6.07
C ASN A 121 -22.75 7.12 -4.63
N LYS A 122 -24.05 6.89 -4.37
CA LYS A 122 -24.56 6.47 -3.05
C LYS A 122 -24.01 5.12 -2.59
N THR A 123 -23.72 4.20 -3.50
CA THR A 123 -23.17 2.88 -3.18
C THR A 123 -21.72 2.99 -2.74
N ILE A 124 -20.91 3.78 -3.45
CA ILE A 124 -19.53 4.08 -3.06
C ILE A 124 -19.53 4.81 -1.71
N LYS A 125 -20.45 5.75 -1.51
CA LYS A 125 -20.61 6.43 -0.22
C LYS A 125 -20.91 5.50 0.95
N ALA A 126 -21.83 4.56 0.77
CA ALA A 126 -22.13 3.56 1.79
C ALA A 126 -20.89 2.69 2.07
N PHE A 127 -20.23 2.21 1.01
CA PHE A 127 -19.01 1.39 1.13
C PHE A 127 -17.88 2.12 1.87
N LEU A 128 -17.61 3.39 1.52
CA LEU A 128 -16.60 4.20 2.19
C LEU A 128 -16.91 4.43 3.67
N LYS A 129 -18.19 4.60 4.00
CA LYS A 129 -18.63 4.70 5.40
C LYS A 129 -18.39 3.38 6.15
N ASP A 130 -18.69 2.25 5.52
CA ASP A 130 -18.53 0.93 6.10
C ASP A 130 -17.05 0.60 6.34
N ILE A 131 -16.17 0.80 5.35
CA ILE A 131 -14.73 0.53 5.52
C ILE A 131 -14.07 1.49 6.54
N ASN A 132 -14.53 2.74 6.64
CA ASN A 132 -14.02 3.69 7.64
C ASN A 132 -14.52 3.37 9.05
N SER A 133 -15.65 2.66 9.17
CA SER A 133 -16.17 2.17 10.44
C SER A 133 -15.41 0.95 10.98
N ILE A 134 -14.58 0.30 10.15
CA ILE A 134 -13.75 -0.83 10.54
C ILE A 134 -12.53 -0.30 11.31
N LYS A 135 -12.56 -0.54 12.63
CA LYS A 135 -11.61 -0.02 13.62
C LYS A 135 -10.47 -0.99 13.87
N LEU A 136 -9.45 -1.02 13.02
CA LEU A 136 -8.43 -2.05 13.13
C LEU A 136 -7.01 -1.55 12.86
N SER A 137 -6.05 -2.20 13.52
CA SER A 137 -4.61 -2.02 13.33
C SER A 137 -4.17 -2.58 11.97
N GLU A 138 -2.96 -2.24 11.50
CA GLU A 138 -2.41 -2.80 10.25
C GLU A 138 -2.35 -4.33 10.28
N ALA A 139 -2.06 -4.93 11.45
CA ALA A 139 -1.99 -6.38 11.62
C ALA A 139 -3.35 -7.07 11.47
N ASP A 140 -4.43 -6.40 11.84
CA ASP A 140 -5.78 -6.93 11.75
C ASP A 140 -6.36 -6.79 10.33
N LEU A 141 -5.97 -5.75 9.58
CA LEU A 141 -6.32 -5.59 8.16
C LEU A 141 -5.79 -6.74 7.28
N ALA A 142 -4.65 -7.33 7.67
CA ALA A 142 -4.09 -8.49 6.96
C ALA A 142 -4.99 -9.73 7.07
N LYS A 143 -5.66 -9.93 8.21
CA LYS A 143 -6.54 -11.10 8.47
C LYS A 143 -7.98 -10.91 8.02
N GLN A 144 -8.38 -9.68 7.76
CA GLN A 144 -9.74 -9.40 7.32
C GLN A 144 -9.99 -9.86 5.88
N GLU A 145 -11.26 -10.15 5.65
CA GLU A 145 -11.79 -10.35 4.31
C GLU A 145 -11.49 -9.12 3.44
N LYS A 146 -10.94 -9.38 2.26
CA LYS A 146 -10.64 -8.33 1.29
C LYS A 146 -11.96 -7.86 0.68
N LEU A 147 -12.29 -6.61 0.94
CA LEU A 147 -13.51 -5.97 0.45
C LEU A 147 -13.12 -4.87 -0.52
N GLY A 148 -13.86 -4.78 -1.62
CA GLY A 148 -13.71 -3.71 -2.59
C GLY A 148 -14.99 -3.45 -3.37
N ILE A 149 -15.01 -2.28 -4.00
CA ILE A 149 -16.08 -1.82 -4.88
C ILE A 149 -15.47 -1.29 -6.18
N ASP A 150 -16.07 -1.68 -7.30
CA ASP A 150 -15.71 -1.16 -8.62
C ASP A 150 -16.10 0.32 -8.72
N THR A 151 -15.16 1.15 -9.16
CA THR A 151 -15.42 2.58 -9.37
C THR A 151 -16.14 2.85 -10.69
N GLY A 152 -16.14 1.90 -11.62
CA GLY A 152 -16.55 2.08 -13.01
C GLY A 152 -15.53 2.86 -13.86
N LEU A 153 -14.45 3.35 -13.25
CA LEU A 153 -13.35 4.00 -13.95
C LEU A 153 -12.32 2.97 -14.41
N LYS A 154 -11.62 3.31 -15.49
CA LYS A 154 -10.53 2.49 -16.01
C LYS A 154 -9.28 3.33 -16.21
N ALA A 155 -8.14 2.77 -15.84
CA ALA A 155 -6.83 3.32 -16.14
C ALA A 155 -6.22 2.65 -17.37
N HIS A 156 -5.24 3.30 -18.00
CA HIS A 156 -4.48 2.73 -19.09
C HIS A 156 -3.14 2.23 -18.57
N HIS A 157 -2.85 0.97 -18.81
CA HIS A 157 -1.56 0.38 -18.47
C HIS A 157 -0.43 1.13 -19.20
N PRO A 158 0.63 1.58 -18.50
CA PRO A 158 1.64 2.48 -19.08
C PRO A 158 2.41 1.87 -20.26
N PHE A 159 2.69 0.56 -20.22
CA PHE A 159 3.36 -0.18 -21.29
C PHE A 159 2.40 -0.74 -22.35
N SER A 160 1.45 -1.60 -21.96
CA SER A 160 0.56 -2.31 -22.89
C SER A 160 -0.59 -1.47 -23.44
N LYS A 161 -0.89 -0.32 -22.82
CA LYS A 161 -2.02 0.58 -23.14
C LYS A 161 -3.41 -0.04 -22.99
N LYS A 162 -3.51 -1.26 -22.46
CA LYS A 162 -4.79 -1.90 -22.14
C LYS A 162 -5.51 -1.14 -21.02
N GLU A 163 -6.83 -1.12 -21.08
CA GLU A 163 -7.66 -0.62 -20.00
C GLU A 163 -7.66 -1.62 -18.83
N ILE A 164 -7.47 -1.11 -17.62
CA ILE A 164 -7.54 -1.87 -16.37
C ILE A 164 -8.55 -1.19 -15.42
N PRO A 165 -9.44 -1.95 -14.78
CA PRO A 165 -10.43 -1.38 -13.86
C PRO A 165 -9.77 -0.80 -12.61
N ILE A 166 -10.37 0.26 -12.07
CA ILE A 166 -9.97 0.89 -10.81
C ILE A 166 -10.97 0.49 -9.72
N TRP A 167 -10.46 -0.02 -8.60
CA TRP A 167 -11.24 -0.47 -7.47
C TRP A 167 -10.90 0.34 -6.22
N ILE A 168 -11.88 0.58 -5.36
CA ILE A 168 -11.62 1.03 -3.99
C ILE A 168 -11.54 -0.21 -3.12
N ALA A 169 -10.48 -0.37 -2.34
CA ALA A 169 -10.29 -1.57 -1.51
C ALA A 169 -9.85 -1.23 -0.07
N ASN A 170 -10.28 -2.04 0.89
CA ASN A 170 -10.05 -1.83 2.33
C ASN A 170 -8.61 -2.12 2.78
N PHE A 171 -7.83 -2.87 1.99
CA PHE A 171 -6.46 -3.25 2.33
C PHE A 171 -5.39 -2.32 1.75
N VAL A 172 -5.79 -1.26 1.03
CA VAL A 172 -4.88 -0.23 0.51
C VAL A 172 -4.70 0.85 1.58
N LEU A 173 -3.47 1.02 2.05
CA LEU A 173 -3.13 1.98 3.10
C LEU A 173 -2.92 3.38 2.50
N SER A 174 -3.75 4.36 2.90
CA SER A 174 -3.67 5.75 2.44
C SER A 174 -2.31 6.43 2.75
N GLY A 175 -1.60 5.96 3.78
CA GLY A 175 -0.33 6.53 4.23
C GLY A 175 0.92 5.83 3.69
N TYR A 176 0.77 4.88 2.76
CA TYR A 176 1.91 4.19 2.15
C TYR A 176 1.92 4.45 0.64
N GLY A 177 3.00 5.03 0.14
CA GLY A 177 3.07 5.53 -1.23
C GLY A 177 2.03 6.63 -1.48
N SER A 178 1.36 6.57 -2.62
CA SER A 178 0.29 7.49 -3.06
C SER A 178 -1.11 7.14 -2.52
N GLY A 179 -1.24 6.08 -1.71
CA GLY A 179 -2.55 5.51 -1.35
C GLY A 179 -3.19 4.71 -2.49
N ALA A 180 -2.40 4.24 -3.44
CA ALA A 180 -2.79 3.36 -4.52
C ALA A 180 -1.74 2.25 -4.75
N LEU A 181 -2.20 1.09 -5.21
CA LEU A 181 -1.34 -0.03 -5.62
C LEU A 181 -1.76 -0.60 -6.98
N MET A 182 -0.81 -1.23 -7.65
CA MET A 182 -1.08 -2.01 -8.85
C MET A 182 -1.38 -3.46 -8.45
N GLY A 183 -2.53 -3.97 -8.87
CA GLY A 183 -2.96 -5.32 -8.56
C GLY A 183 -2.32 -6.31 -9.52
N VAL A 184 -1.49 -7.22 -9.00
CA VAL A 184 -0.83 -8.29 -9.77
C VAL A 184 -1.21 -9.65 -9.18
N PRO A 185 -2.41 -10.17 -9.46
CA PRO A 185 -2.94 -11.36 -8.80
C PRO A 185 -2.03 -12.59 -8.88
N ALA A 186 -1.35 -12.80 -10.00
CA ALA A 186 -0.51 -13.98 -10.15
C ALA A 186 0.73 -13.97 -9.25
N HIS A 187 1.10 -12.84 -8.64
CA HIS A 187 2.37 -12.65 -7.93
C HIS A 187 2.26 -11.93 -6.58
N ASP A 188 1.05 -11.61 -6.11
CA ASP A 188 0.76 -11.13 -4.74
C ASP A 188 -0.46 -11.88 -4.20
N GLU A 189 -0.33 -12.47 -3.01
CA GLU A 189 -1.40 -13.28 -2.40
C GLU A 189 -2.67 -12.47 -2.10
N ARG A 190 -2.54 -11.21 -1.70
CA ARG A 190 -3.69 -10.35 -1.36
C ARG A 190 -4.44 -9.99 -2.63
N ASP A 191 -3.71 -9.68 -3.70
CA ASP A 191 -4.28 -9.40 -5.01
C ASP A 191 -4.93 -10.65 -5.61
N TYR A 192 -4.35 -11.83 -5.37
CA TYR A 192 -4.89 -13.11 -5.79
C TYR A 192 -6.24 -13.43 -5.15
N GLU A 193 -6.33 -13.30 -3.82
CA GLU A 193 -7.59 -13.49 -3.07
C GLU A 193 -8.66 -12.51 -3.55
N PHE A 194 -8.29 -11.24 -3.74
CA PHE A 194 -9.18 -10.22 -4.24
C PHE A 194 -9.67 -10.52 -5.66
N ALA A 195 -8.76 -10.88 -6.56
CA ALA A 195 -9.09 -11.21 -7.94
C ALA A 195 -9.97 -12.45 -8.05
N LYS A 196 -9.68 -13.52 -7.28
CA LYS A 196 -10.55 -14.71 -7.23
C LYS A 196 -11.95 -14.36 -6.74
N LYS A 197 -12.06 -13.53 -5.69
CA LYS A 197 -13.35 -13.15 -5.11
C LYS A 197 -14.20 -12.32 -6.08
N TYR A 198 -13.59 -11.39 -6.80
CA TYR A 198 -14.30 -10.45 -7.68
C TYR A 198 -14.27 -10.84 -9.17
N GLY A 199 -13.71 -12.01 -9.51
CA GLY A 199 -13.63 -12.50 -10.89
C GLY A 199 -12.74 -11.65 -11.80
N LEU A 200 -11.67 -11.05 -11.25
CA LEU A 200 -10.70 -10.26 -12.02
C LEU A 200 -9.72 -11.17 -12.76
N GLU A 201 -9.16 -10.66 -13.86
CA GLU A 201 -8.16 -11.39 -14.63
C GLU A 201 -6.91 -11.69 -13.78
N ILE A 202 -6.43 -12.93 -13.84
CA ILE A 202 -5.18 -13.37 -13.21
C ILE A 202 -4.18 -13.68 -14.32
N LYS A 203 -3.20 -12.79 -14.50
CA LYS A 203 -2.20 -12.91 -15.57
C LYS A 203 -0.82 -13.26 -15.01
N GLN A 204 -0.35 -14.46 -15.30
CA GLN A 204 1.01 -14.89 -14.96
C GLN A 204 2.05 -14.20 -15.82
N VAL A 205 3.04 -13.58 -15.17
CA VAL A 205 4.20 -12.95 -15.82
C VAL A 205 5.55 -13.42 -15.29
N ILE A 206 5.58 -14.20 -14.21
CA ILE A 206 6.77 -14.87 -13.70
C ILE A 206 6.58 -16.37 -13.81
N LYS A 207 7.59 -17.07 -14.32
CA LYS A 207 7.58 -18.53 -14.43
C LYS A 207 7.49 -19.18 -13.05
N GLY A 208 6.52 -20.07 -12.87
CA GLY A 208 6.41 -20.89 -11.66
C GLY A 208 7.50 -21.96 -11.61
N THR A 209 7.85 -22.40 -10.41
CA THR A 209 8.53 -23.68 -10.22
C THR A 209 7.58 -24.82 -10.59
N SER A 210 8.13 -25.97 -11.00
CA SER A 210 7.39 -27.07 -11.63
C SER A 210 6.18 -27.63 -10.87
N ASN A 211 6.01 -27.26 -9.59
CA ASN A 211 4.96 -27.77 -8.71
C ASN A 211 3.92 -26.74 -8.28
N LYS A 212 4.03 -25.45 -8.66
CA LYS A 212 3.04 -24.42 -8.31
C LYS A 212 2.45 -23.81 -9.57
N THR A 213 1.13 -23.98 -9.76
CA THR A 213 0.40 -23.28 -10.81
C THR A 213 -0.34 -22.07 -10.24
N ILE A 214 -0.66 -21.10 -11.09
CA ILE A 214 -1.48 -19.95 -10.71
C ILE A 214 -2.90 -20.35 -10.28
N GLU A 215 -3.33 -21.59 -10.49
CA GLU A 215 -4.64 -22.08 -10.03
C GLU A 215 -4.64 -22.37 -8.52
N GLU A 216 -3.48 -22.74 -7.98
CA GLU A 216 -3.26 -23.09 -6.58
C GLU A 216 -2.97 -21.86 -5.72
N GLY A 217 -2.28 -20.85 -6.25
CA GLY A 217 -1.95 -19.62 -5.53
C GLY A 217 -1.04 -18.66 -6.29
N ALA A 218 -0.73 -17.53 -5.67
CA ALA A 218 0.22 -16.56 -6.23
C ALA A 218 1.66 -17.10 -6.22
N ILE A 219 2.39 -16.87 -7.31
CA ILE A 219 3.81 -17.19 -7.44
C ILE A 219 4.62 -16.01 -6.92
N LEU A 220 5.12 -16.14 -5.70
CA LEU A 220 5.88 -15.08 -5.02
C LEU A 220 7.37 -15.02 -5.41
N GLU A 221 7.88 -16.11 -5.99
CA GLU A 221 9.27 -16.27 -6.37
C GLU A 221 9.70 -15.26 -7.45
N LYS A 222 11.00 -14.96 -7.50
CA LYS A 222 11.62 -14.07 -8.49
C LYS A 222 12.33 -14.91 -9.56
N ASN A 223 11.55 -15.54 -10.43
CA ASN A 223 12.05 -16.35 -11.53
C ASN A 223 12.08 -15.55 -12.85
N GLU A 224 12.33 -16.24 -13.96
CA GLU A 224 12.33 -15.64 -15.30
C GLU A 224 10.94 -15.08 -15.67
N LEU A 225 10.96 -13.94 -16.37
CA LEU A 225 9.76 -13.31 -16.90
C LEU A 225 9.21 -14.07 -18.11
N ILE A 226 7.88 -14.18 -18.15
CA ILE A 226 7.08 -14.73 -19.25
C ILE A 226 5.88 -13.81 -19.52
N ASN A 227 5.23 -13.92 -20.68
CA ASN A 227 4.02 -13.14 -21.04
C ASN A 227 4.16 -11.61 -20.83
N SER A 228 5.39 -11.11 -20.92
CA SER A 228 5.84 -9.75 -20.61
C SER A 228 6.40 -9.04 -21.84
N ASN A 229 6.07 -9.50 -23.05
CA ASN A 229 6.46 -8.92 -24.33
C ASN A 229 8.00 -8.82 -24.47
N GLU A 230 8.53 -7.60 -24.58
CA GLU A 230 9.96 -7.34 -24.77
C GLU A 230 10.83 -7.71 -23.55
N PHE A 231 10.21 -8.08 -22.43
CA PHE A 231 10.90 -8.47 -21.19
C PHE A 231 10.95 -9.98 -20.96
N ASP A 232 10.42 -10.79 -21.88
CA ASP A 232 10.42 -12.25 -21.75
C ASP A 232 11.86 -12.81 -21.68
N GLY A 233 12.07 -13.80 -20.80
CA GLY A 233 13.36 -14.46 -20.57
C GLY A 233 14.36 -13.66 -19.72
N LEU A 234 13.98 -12.49 -19.21
CA LEU A 234 14.84 -11.72 -18.29
C LEU A 234 14.75 -12.24 -16.86
N SER A 235 15.86 -12.14 -16.11
CA SER A 235 15.88 -12.28 -14.66
C SER A 235 15.40 -11.00 -13.97
N PHE A 236 15.07 -11.07 -12.68
CA PHE A 236 14.61 -9.92 -11.89
C PHE A 236 15.47 -8.66 -12.05
N ASP A 237 16.79 -8.76 -11.86
CA ASP A 237 17.69 -7.60 -11.92
C ASP A 237 17.73 -6.98 -13.33
N LYS A 238 17.81 -7.82 -14.37
CA LYS A 238 17.80 -7.36 -15.76
C LYS A 238 16.46 -6.76 -16.16
N ALA A 239 15.36 -7.35 -15.70
CA ALA A 239 14.02 -6.84 -15.92
C ALA A 239 13.85 -5.47 -15.26
N PHE A 240 14.30 -5.31 -14.02
CA PHE A 240 14.27 -4.04 -13.30
C PHE A 240 14.96 -2.92 -14.10
N GLU A 241 16.19 -3.17 -14.58
CA GLU A 241 16.93 -2.18 -15.37
C GLU A 241 16.25 -1.84 -16.70
N GLN A 242 15.73 -2.84 -17.41
CA GLN A 242 15.08 -2.64 -18.70
C GLN A 242 13.74 -1.90 -18.55
N ILE A 243 12.97 -2.25 -17.51
CA ILE A 243 11.70 -1.60 -17.18
C ILE A 243 11.97 -0.14 -16.77
N ASP A 244 13.01 0.15 -15.99
CA ASP A 244 13.41 1.53 -15.66
C ASP A 244 13.75 2.34 -16.92
N LYS A 245 14.59 1.79 -17.81
CA LYS A 245 14.93 2.45 -19.09
C LYS A 245 13.69 2.74 -19.93
N LYS A 246 12.76 1.78 -19.99
CA LYS A 246 11.52 1.91 -20.76
C LYS A 246 10.55 2.89 -20.11
N ALA A 247 10.39 2.86 -18.78
CA ALA A 247 9.54 3.77 -18.02
C ALA A 247 10.00 5.23 -18.19
N LYS A 248 11.31 5.48 -18.12
CA LYS A 248 11.91 6.80 -18.39
C LYS A 248 11.65 7.27 -19.81
N LYS A 249 11.81 6.38 -20.81
CA LYS A 249 11.54 6.71 -22.22
C LYS A 249 10.07 7.06 -22.45
N LEU A 250 9.16 6.37 -21.77
CA LEU A 250 7.72 6.60 -21.86
C LEU A 250 7.21 7.71 -20.91
N LYS A 251 8.08 8.25 -20.04
CA LYS A 251 7.75 9.22 -19.00
C LYS A 251 6.56 8.77 -18.15
N CYS A 252 6.57 7.50 -17.74
CA CYS A 252 5.47 6.88 -17.02
C CYS A 252 5.92 6.19 -15.71
N GLY A 253 7.11 6.52 -15.22
CA GLY A 253 7.63 5.97 -13.98
C GLY A 253 9.12 6.23 -13.78
N GLN A 254 9.57 6.04 -12.54
CA GLN A 254 10.93 6.28 -12.10
C GLN A 254 11.30 5.36 -10.92
N LYS A 255 12.59 5.11 -10.72
CA LYS A 255 13.07 4.46 -9.50
C LYS A 255 12.78 5.35 -8.29
N GLN A 256 12.33 4.74 -7.21
CA GLN A 256 12.09 5.42 -5.96
C GLN A 256 12.53 4.53 -4.80
N ILE A 257 13.09 5.18 -3.77
CA ILE A 257 13.32 4.55 -2.48
C ILE A 257 12.18 4.99 -1.57
N ASN A 258 11.54 4.02 -0.94
CA ASN A 258 10.47 4.26 0.01
C ASN A 258 10.83 3.67 1.37
N TYR A 259 10.32 4.26 2.44
CA TYR A 259 10.54 3.80 3.80
C TYR A 259 9.19 3.46 4.43
N ARG A 260 9.15 2.39 5.22
CA ARG A 260 7.97 2.07 6.03
C ARG A 260 7.80 3.07 7.17
N LEU A 261 8.91 3.62 7.65
CA LEU A 261 8.95 4.66 8.67
C LEU A 261 8.04 5.84 8.30
N ARG A 262 7.28 6.33 9.28
CA ARG A 262 6.45 7.52 9.16
C ARG A 262 6.99 8.64 10.03
N ASP A 263 6.61 9.87 9.69
CA ASP A 263 6.94 11.03 10.51
C ASP A 263 6.37 10.89 11.92
N TRP A 264 7.13 11.34 12.90
CA TRP A 264 6.80 11.15 14.30
C TRP A 264 5.87 12.26 14.78
N GLY A 265 4.60 11.94 14.99
CA GLY A 265 3.62 12.87 15.53
C GLY A 265 3.90 13.21 17.00
N PHE A 266 4.05 14.49 17.31
CA PHE A 266 4.24 14.99 18.67
C PHE A 266 3.32 16.18 18.91
N ARG A 267 2.08 15.92 19.33
CA ARG A 267 1.28 16.94 20.03
C ARG A 267 0.27 16.30 20.97
N ASP A 268 0.37 16.76 22.21
CA ASP A 268 -0.50 16.56 23.35
C ASP A 268 -1.60 17.63 23.36
N ASN A 269 -2.87 17.24 23.50
CA ASN A 269 -3.92 18.15 23.95
C ASN A 269 -3.95 18.03 25.48
N ASP A 270 -3.19 18.91 26.15
CA ASP A 270 -3.27 19.24 27.58
C ASP A 270 -3.35 18.09 28.61
N THR A 271 -2.88 16.87 28.31
CA THR A 271 -2.87 15.76 29.29
C THR A 271 -1.68 14.80 29.17
N GLY A 272 -0.46 15.28 28.95
CA GLY A 272 0.78 14.62 29.39
C GLY A 272 0.97 13.14 29.00
N VAL A 273 0.48 12.67 27.85
CA VAL A 273 0.74 11.30 27.38
C VAL A 273 1.40 11.33 26.00
N LEU A 274 2.66 10.89 25.96
CA LEU A 274 3.38 10.58 24.73
C LEU A 274 2.72 9.38 24.05
N LEU A 275 2.16 9.59 22.86
CA LEU A 275 1.67 8.49 22.02
C LEU A 275 2.88 7.81 21.38
N PHE A 276 3.24 6.64 21.93
CA PHE A 276 4.08 5.67 21.25
C PHE A 276 3.21 5.02 20.17
N GLN A 277 3.64 5.07 18.90
CA GLN A 277 3.23 4.08 17.91
C GLN A 277 4.39 3.10 17.81
N GLN A 278 4.26 1.91 18.41
CA GLN A 278 5.07 0.75 18.02
C GLN A 278 4.36 -0.04 16.92
#